data_AF-A0A816TQ99-F1
#
_entry.id   AF-A0A816TQ99-F1
#
_cell.length_a   1.000
_cell.length_b   1.000
_cell.length_c   1.000
_cell.angle_alpha   90.00
_cell.angle_beta   90.00
_cell.angle_gamma   90.00
#
_symmetry.space_group_name_H-M   'P 1'
#
loop_
_entity.id
_entity.type
_entity.pdbx_description
1 polymer ?
#
loop_
_entity_poly.entity_id
_entity_poly.type
_entity_poly.pdbx_seq_one_letter_code
_entity_poly.pdbx_strand_id
1 'polypeptide(L)'
;MATNQTAIEIEQQLKKMMNKDINIKINYEINTSVNFLDLTITNENGQLKTSIYHKPTTEPYILPFTSDHPRHIHRNIPYAALMRAARLCSNVNDFNSEQIRIDMSLLLNNYPPKLIKRQFHRFFTSNDAMSVWNNLDEALYRRLHQRRLQQPTRREKLLKNMLKDPIRS
;
A
#
# COMPACT_ATOMS: atom_id res chain seq x y z
N MET A 1 -8.04 2.94 -17.61
CA MET A 1 -8.41 3.00 -19.04
C MET A 1 -7.55 2.00 -19.76
N ALA A 2 -8.14 1.02 -20.43
CA ALA A 2 -7.45 0.14 -21.36
C ALA A 2 -7.90 0.53 -22.76
N THR A 3 -6.98 0.96 -23.61
CA THR A 3 -7.25 1.39 -24.98
C THR A 3 -6.63 0.38 -25.94
N ASN A 4 -7.35 0.03 -27.00
CA ASN A 4 -6.84 -0.80 -28.10
C ASN A 4 -6.01 0.01 -29.11
N GLN A 5 -5.60 1.22 -28.73
CA GLN A 5 -4.87 2.15 -29.59
C GLN A 5 -3.41 1.75 -29.65
N THR A 6 -2.80 1.95 -30.82
CA THR A 6 -1.36 1.75 -30.96
C THR A 6 -0.59 2.82 -30.17
N ALA A 7 0.66 2.54 -29.78
CA ALA A 7 1.49 3.52 -29.06
C ALA A 7 1.61 4.84 -29.82
N ILE A 8 1.65 4.78 -31.15
CA ILE A 8 1.73 5.94 -32.05
C ILE A 8 0.46 6.80 -31.96
N GLU A 9 -0.72 6.19 -31.95
CA GLU A 9 -1.99 6.92 -31.80
C GLU A 9 -2.07 7.62 -30.43
N ILE A 10 -1.60 6.96 -29.38
CA ILE A 10 -1.54 7.52 -28.03
C ILE A 10 -0.60 8.75 -28.01
N GLU A 11 0.58 8.64 -28.60
CA GLU A 11 1.51 9.78 -28.70
C GLU A 11 0.92 10.96 -29.47
N GLN A 12 0.21 10.70 -30.57
CA GLN A 12 -0.45 11.75 -31.36
C GLN A 12 -1.53 12.47 -30.54
N GLN A 13 -2.32 11.72 -29.77
CA GLN A 13 -3.30 12.31 -28.86
C GLN A 13 -2.65 13.15 -27.75
N LEU A 14 -1.56 12.65 -27.15
CA LEU A 14 -0.82 13.36 -26.11
C LEU A 14 -0.22 14.68 -26.63
N LYS A 15 0.34 14.68 -27.85
CA LYS A 15 0.84 15.89 -28.52
C LYS A 15 -0.28 16.91 -28.76
N LYS A 16 -1.47 16.46 -29.18
CA LYS A 16 -2.64 17.33 -29.35
C LYS A 16 -3.10 17.93 -28.01
N MET A 17 -3.08 17.14 -26.94
CA MET A 17 -3.47 17.60 -25.60
C MET A 17 -2.47 18.61 -25.02
N MET A 18 -1.16 18.42 -25.23
CA MET A 18 -0.12 19.37 -24.80
C MET A 18 -0.32 20.76 -25.41
N ASN A 19 -0.81 20.84 -26.65
CA ASN A 19 -1.00 22.12 -27.35
C ASN A 19 -2.36 22.78 -27.08
N LYS A 20 -3.22 22.18 -26.23
CA LYS A 20 -4.58 22.68 -25.98
C LYS A 20 -4.63 23.86 -25.02
N ASP A 21 -3.74 23.90 -24.04
CA ASP A 21 -3.67 24.97 -23.03
C ASP A 21 -2.20 25.30 -22.74
N ILE A 22 -1.81 26.56 -22.97
CA ILE A 22 -0.43 27.01 -22.80
C ILE A 22 0.04 26.98 -21.34
N ASN A 23 -0.91 26.99 -20.39
CA ASN A 23 -0.61 26.97 -18.95
C ASN A 23 -0.51 25.55 -18.37
N ILE A 24 -0.89 24.52 -19.13
CA ILE A 24 -0.90 23.12 -18.65
C ILE A 24 0.09 22.30 -19.47
N LYS A 25 1.26 22.07 -18.89
CA LYS A 25 2.25 21.16 -19.48
C LYS A 25 1.95 19.72 -19.05
N ILE A 26 1.60 18.88 -20.02
CA ILE A 26 1.42 17.44 -19.81
C ILE A 26 2.76 16.75 -20.02
N ASN A 27 3.29 16.14 -18.97
CA ASN A 27 4.43 15.23 -19.06
C ASN A 27 3.91 13.79 -19.06
N TYR A 28 4.44 12.95 -19.95
CA TYR A 28 4.11 11.53 -20.01
C TYR A 28 5.39 10.70 -20.16
N GLU A 29 5.33 9.47 -19.66
CA GLU A 29 6.37 8.47 -19.83
C GLU A 29 5.67 7.16 -20.19
N ILE A 30 6.20 6.44 -21.19
CA ILE A 30 5.73 5.11 -21.57
C ILE A 30 6.73 4.11 -21.02
N ASN A 31 6.31 3.35 -20.02
CA ASN A 31 7.14 2.37 -19.37
C ASN A 31 6.29 1.19 -18.87
N THR A 32 6.93 0.06 -18.60
CA THR A 32 6.25 -1.12 -18.02
C THR A 32 5.87 -0.89 -16.55
N SER A 33 6.50 0.09 -15.90
CA SER A 33 6.24 0.48 -14.52
C SER A 33 5.97 1.98 -14.41
N VAL A 34 5.05 2.36 -13.53
CA VAL A 34 4.73 3.77 -13.25
C VAL A 34 4.56 4.00 -11.77
N ASN A 35 5.06 5.13 -11.28
CA ASN A 35 4.83 5.57 -9.90
C ASN A 35 3.59 6.44 -9.85
N PHE A 36 2.65 6.10 -8.98
CA PHE A 36 1.43 6.88 -8.76
C PHE A 36 1.12 6.93 -7.26
N LEU A 37 1.04 8.16 -6.72
CA LEU A 37 0.95 8.39 -5.27
C LEU A 37 2.09 7.66 -4.54
N ASP A 38 1.74 6.74 -3.65
CA ASP A 38 2.68 6.00 -2.82
C ASP A 38 2.90 4.56 -3.34
N LEU A 39 2.62 4.32 -4.63
CA LEU A 39 2.68 3.01 -5.27
C LEU A 39 3.56 3.04 -6.51
N THR A 40 4.30 1.95 -6.71
CA THR A 40 4.85 1.57 -8.01
C THR A 40 3.95 0.48 -8.57
N ILE A 41 3.42 0.71 -9.77
CA ILE A 41 2.56 -0.22 -10.49
C ILE A 41 3.36 -0.75 -11.67
N THR A 42 3.60 -2.05 -11.71
CA THR A 42 4.35 -2.73 -12.78
C THR A 42 3.42 -3.67 -13.52
N ASN A 43 3.41 -3.57 -14.85
CA ASN A 43 2.73 -4.53 -15.71
C ASN A 43 3.69 -5.66 -16.06
N GLU A 44 3.43 -6.84 -15.52
CA GLU A 44 4.11 -8.08 -15.90
C GLU A 44 3.19 -8.93 -16.76
N ASN A 45 3.40 -8.91 -18.08
CA ASN A 45 2.70 -9.76 -19.04
C ASN A 45 1.16 -9.68 -18.93
N GLY A 46 0.62 -8.49 -18.71
CA GLY A 46 -0.82 -8.25 -18.56
C GLY A 46 -1.34 -8.36 -17.13
N GLN A 47 -0.49 -8.72 -16.16
CA GLN A 47 -0.83 -8.71 -14.74
C GLN A 47 -0.20 -7.52 -14.05
N LEU A 48 -1.02 -6.73 -13.35
CA LEU A 48 -0.54 -5.60 -12.57
C LEU A 48 -0.01 -6.10 -11.22
N LYS A 49 1.26 -5.83 -10.95
CA LYS A 49 1.87 -5.93 -9.63
C LYS A 49 2.02 -4.54 -9.03
N THR A 50 1.80 -4.45 -7.73
CA THR A 50 1.99 -3.21 -6.98
C THR A 50 2.97 -3.42 -5.84
N SER A 51 3.78 -2.39 -5.59
CA SER A 51 4.68 -2.29 -4.44
C SER A 51 4.67 -0.85 -3.92
N ILE A 52 5.19 -0.61 -2.72
CA ILE A 52 5.22 0.74 -2.14
C ILE A 52 6.35 1.54 -2.77
N TYR A 53 6.01 2.71 -3.30
CA TYR A 53 6.98 3.65 -3.84
C TYR A 53 7.57 4.52 -2.72
N HIS A 54 8.89 4.57 -2.65
CA HIS A 54 9.63 5.47 -1.76
C HIS A 54 10.37 6.50 -2.60
N LYS A 55 10.02 7.77 -2.44
CA LYS A 55 10.70 8.86 -3.14
C LYS A 55 12.17 8.89 -2.68
N PRO A 56 13.15 8.82 -3.59
CA PRO A 56 14.58 8.80 -3.23
C PRO A 56 15.03 9.97 -2.36
N THR A 57 14.38 11.13 -2.52
CA THR A 57 14.71 12.38 -1.82
C THR A 57 13.90 12.62 -0.55
N THR A 58 12.93 11.76 -0.23
CA THR A 58 12.06 11.94 0.93
C THR A 58 12.52 11.04 2.06
N GLU A 59 12.93 11.64 3.17
CA GLU A 59 13.17 10.88 4.39
C GLU A 59 11.85 10.20 4.82
N PRO A 60 11.86 8.88 5.09
CA PRO A 60 10.67 8.19 5.55
C PRO A 60 10.29 8.72 6.94
N TYR A 61 9.30 9.62 6.97
CA TYR A 61 8.81 10.18 8.22
C TYR A 61 7.94 9.15 8.94
N ILE A 62 8.45 8.63 10.06
CA ILE A 62 7.68 7.93 11.08
C ILE A 62 7.69 8.82 12.31
N LEU A 63 6.54 8.94 12.98
CA LEU A 63 6.43 9.71 14.21
C LEU A 63 7.43 9.19 15.27
N PRO A 64 8.40 9.98 15.73
CA PRO A 64 9.39 9.55 16.72
C PRO A 64 8.74 9.10 18.03
N PHE A 65 9.28 8.04 18.63
CA PHE A 65 8.74 7.48 19.88
C PHE A 65 8.87 8.42 21.09
N THR A 66 9.78 9.39 21.01
CA THR A 66 10.06 10.41 22.03
C THR A 66 9.14 11.62 21.96
N SER A 67 8.29 11.72 20.93
CA SER A 67 7.35 12.84 20.80
C SER A 67 6.21 12.77 21.82
N ASP A 68 5.59 13.91 22.12
CA ASP A 68 4.55 14.04 23.15
C ASP A 68 3.16 13.55 22.70
N HIS A 69 3.11 12.46 21.94
CA HIS A 69 1.85 11.88 21.49
C HIS A 69 1.37 10.80 22.47
N PRO A 70 0.05 10.56 22.56
CA PRO A 70 -0.47 9.51 23.41
C PRO A 70 0.14 8.14 23.09
N ARG A 71 0.50 7.37 24.13
CA ARG A 71 1.16 6.06 23.99
C ARG A 71 0.45 5.08 23.05
N HIS A 72 -0.88 5.17 22.94
CA HIS A 72 -1.67 4.31 22.07
C HIS A 72 -1.42 4.59 20.56
N ILE A 73 -1.06 5.83 20.20
CA ILE A 73 -0.69 6.21 18.83
C ILE A 73 0.61 5.50 18.44
N HIS A 74 1.67 5.69 19.22
CA HIS A 74 2.94 4.97 19.04
C HIS A 74 2.73 3.47 18.97
N ARG A 75 1.95 2.91 19.90
CA ARG A 75 1.69 1.46 19.91
C ARG A 75 1.03 0.96 18.63
N ASN A 76 0.21 1.76 17.95
CA ASN A 76 -0.52 1.34 16.77
C ASN A 76 0.24 1.56 15.46
N ILE A 77 1.24 2.44 15.42
CA ILE A 77 2.01 2.76 14.21
C ILE A 77 2.60 1.51 13.53
N PRO A 78 3.33 0.61 14.23
CA PRO A 78 3.90 -0.57 13.58
C PRO A 78 2.85 -1.48 12.93
N TYR A 79 1.74 -1.72 13.63
CA TYR A 79 0.64 -2.53 13.11
C TYR A 79 -0.01 -1.87 11.89
N ALA A 80 -0.24 -0.56 11.93
CA ALA A 80 -0.82 0.19 10.83
C ALA A 80 0.09 0.22 9.59
N ALA A 81 1.41 0.32 9.78
CA ALA A 81 2.39 0.25 8.71
C ALA A 81 2.37 -1.10 7.99
N LEU A 82 2.35 -2.22 8.74
CA LEU A 82 2.21 -3.56 8.15
C LEU A 82 0.88 -3.76 7.43
N MET A 83 -0.21 -3.24 7.99
CA MET A 83 -1.53 -3.27 7.33
C MET A 83 -1.53 -2.53 5.99
N ARG A 84 -0.83 -1.40 5.92
CA ARG A 84 -0.63 -0.65 4.68
C ARG A 84 0.21 -1.44 3.70
N ALA A 85 1.37 -1.95 4.12
CA ALA A 85 2.23 -2.82 3.31
C ALA A 85 1.47 -3.99 2.69
N ALA A 86 0.72 -4.73 3.51
CA ALA A 86 -0.07 -5.88 3.07
C ALA A 86 -1.17 -5.53 2.07
N ARG A 87 -1.68 -4.29 2.09
CA ARG A 87 -2.66 -3.81 1.11
C ARG A 87 -2.01 -3.39 -0.20
N LEU A 88 -0.80 -2.84 -0.14
CA LEU A 88 -0.14 -2.20 -1.28
C LEU A 88 0.81 -3.15 -2.04
N CYS A 89 1.43 -4.12 -1.38
CA CYS A 89 2.34 -5.07 -2.03
C CYS A 89 1.57 -6.30 -2.56
N SER A 90 1.65 -6.59 -3.86
CA SER A 90 0.94 -7.74 -4.47
C SER A 90 1.62 -9.09 -4.24
N ASN A 91 2.92 -9.11 -3.95
CA ASN A 91 3.68 -10.34 -3.72
C ASN A 91 4.40 -10.32 -2.37
N VAL A 92 4.77 -11.51 -1.90
CA VAL A 92 5.34 -11.72 -0.56
C VAL A 92 6.75 -11.14 -0.42
N ASN A 93 7.53 -11.11 -1.49
CA ASN A 93 8.90 -10.60 -1.47
C ASN A 93 8.92 -9.07 -1.29
N ASP A 94 8.07 -8.35 -2.02
CA ASP A 94 7.92 -6.90 -1.88
C ASP A 94 7.37 -6.54 -0.49
N PHE A 95 6.43 -7.34 0.02
CA PHE A 95 5.92 -7.18 1.37
C PHE A 95 7.01 -7.40 2.44
N ASN A 96 7.86 -8.41 2.27
CA ASN A 96 8.96 -8.68 3.19
C ASN A 96 10.02 -7.56 3.16
N SER A 97 10.39 -7.10 1.97
CA SER A 97 11.30 -5.94 1.82
C SER A 97 10.75 -4.70 2.52
N GLU A 98 9.45 -4.46 2.35
CA GLU A 98 8.73 -3.38 3.04
C GLU A 98 8.69 -3.58 4.57
N GLN A 99 8.43 -4.81 5.04
CA GLN A 99 8.45 -5.15 6.46
C GLN A 99 9.82 -4.85 7.09
N ILE A 100 10.91 -5.24 6.43
CA ILE A 100 12.28 -4.96 6.88
C ILE A 100 12.52 -3.45 6.95
N ARG A 101 12.09 -2.70 5.93
CA ARG A 101 12.23 -1.24 5.95
C ARG A 101 11.42 -0.59 7.06
N ILE A 102 10.19 -1.06 7.32
CA ILE A 102 9.35 -0.59 8.43
C ILE A 102 10.05 -0.83 9.77
N ASP A 103 10.62 -2.03 9.98
CA ASP A 103 11.34 -2.38 11.21
C ASP A 103 12.54 -1.44 11.42
N MET A 104 13.37 -1.25 10.39
CA MET A 104 14.50 -0.33 10.43
C MET A 104 14.07 1.11 10.71
N SER A 105 13.05 1.63 10.02
CA SER A 105 12.55 2.99 10.25
C SER A 105 12.00 3.18 11.66
N LEU A 106 11.34 2.16 12.25
CA LEU A 106 10.88 2.20 13.64
C LEU A 106 12.04 2.24 14.64
N LEU A 107 13.07 1.43 14.42
CA LEU A 107 14.28 1.42 15.26
C LEU A 107 15.01 2.77 15.22
N LEU A 108 15.16 3.35 14.03
CA LEU A 108 15.74 4.69 13.85
C LEU A 108 14.92 5.79 14.54
N ASN A 109 13.62 5.58 14.73
CA ASN A 109 12.71 6.49 15.42
C ASN A 109 12.52 6.14 16.92
N ASN A 110 13.49 5.43 17.51
CA ASN A 110 13.56 5.06 18.93
C ASN A 110 12.40 4.21 19.46
N TYR A 111 11.72 3.45 18.59
CA TYR A 111 10.70 2.51 19.06
C TYR A 111 11.37 1.33 19.80
N PRO A 112 10.87 0.93 20.98
CA PRO A 112 11.43 -0.20 21.71
C PRO A 112 11.32 -1.50 20.89
N PRO A 113 12.39 -2.28 20.70
CA PRO A 113 12.35 -3.51 19.89
C PRO A 113 11.29 -4.52 20.34
N LYS A 114 11.08 -4.64 21.66
CA LYS A 114 10.02 -5.48 22.24
C LYS A 114 8.62 -5.03 21.81
N LEU A 115 8.39 -3.72 21.68
CA LEU A 115 7.12 -3.17 21.22
C LEU A 115 6.91 -3.46 19.74
N ILE A 116 7.93 -3.26 18.91
CA ILE A 116 7.88 -3.54 17.47
C ILE A 116 7.54 -5.02 17.25
N LYS A 117 8.33 -5.93 17.81
CA LYS A 117 8.11 -7.39 17.72
C LYS A 117 6.70 -7.80 18.17
N ARG A 118 6.21 -7.21 19.26
CA ARG A 118 4.85 -7.47 19.77
C ARG A 118 3.77 -7.03 18.77
N GLN A 119 3.92 -5.87 18.12
CA GLN A 119 2.94 -5.41 17.14
C GLN A 119 3.01 -6.20 15.84
N PHE A 120 4.21 -6.61 15.40
CA PHE A 120 4.38 -7.47 14.24
C PHE A 120 3.73 -8.83 14.49
N HIS A 121 4.02 -9.44 15.64
CA HIS A 121 3.40 -10.69 16.05
C HIS A 121 1.87 -10.56 16.11
N ARG A 122 1.35 -9.49 16.72
CA ARG A 122 -0.09 -9.20 16.72
C ARG A 122 -0.66 -9.12 15.30
N PHE A 123 0.02 -8.44 14.38
CA PHE A 123 -0.41 -8.36 12.98
C PHE A 123 -0.53 -9.75 12.35
N PHE A 124 0.52 -10.55 12.40
CA PHE A 124 0.51 -11.86 11.77
C PHE A 124 -0.47 -12.83 12.43
N THR A 125 -0.53 -12.87 13.76
CA THR A 125 -1.47 -13.73 14.50
C THR A 125 -2.92 -13.34 14.24
N SER A 126 -3.27 -12.04 14.25
CA SER A 126 -4.63 -11.56 13.95
C SER A 126 -5.05 -11.74 12.49
N ASN A 127 -4.12 -12.12 11.61
CA ASN A 127 -4.38 -12.40 10.20
C ASN A 127 -4.24 -13.88 9.84
N ASP A 128 -3.98 -14.76 10.83
CA ASP A 128 -3.65 -16.17 10.62
C ASP A 128 -2.48 -16.37 9.66
N ALA A 129 -1.46 -15.50 9.75
CA ALA A 129 -0.40 -15.39 8.76
C ALA A 129 1.02 -15.51 9.31
N MET A 130 1.20 -16.28 10.38
CA MET A 130 2.53 -16.50 10.96
C MET A 130 3.52 -17.18 10.00
N SER A 131 3.06 -18.06 9.09
CA SER A 131 3.95 -18.70 8.10
C SER A 131 4.54 -17.71 7.11
N VAL A 132 3.83 -16.60 6.81
CA VAL A 132 4.36 -15.51 5.97
C VAL A 132 5.56 -14.87 6.66
N TRP A 133 5.46 -14.61 7.97
CA TRP A 133 6.54 -13.96 8.71
C TRP A 133 7.77 -14.86 8.86
N ASN A 134 7.57 -16.16 9.08
CA ASN A 134 8.67 -17.09 9.35
C ASN A 134 9.33 -17.60 8.06
N ASN A 135 8.52 -17.90 7.03
CA ASN A 135 8.94 -18.73 5.90
C ASN A 135 8.55 -18.13 4.53
N LEU A 136 8.05 -16.90 4.48
CA LEU A 136 7.60 -16.24 3.23
C LEU A 136 6.56 -17.06 2.44
N ASP A 137 5.62 -17.67 3.15
CA ASP A 137 4.54 -18.46 2.56
C ASP A 137 3.70 -17.64 1.57
N GLU A 138 3.94 -17.85 0.28
CA GLU A 138 3.32 -17.08 -0.79
C GLU A 138 1.81 -17.33 -0.88
N ALA A 139 1.38 -18.59 -0.73
CA ALA A 139 -0.02 -18.97 -0.84
C ALA A 139 -0.85 -18.30 0.27
N LEU A 140 -0.32 -18.28 1.49
CA LEU A 140 -0.97 -17.63 2.61
C LEU A 140 -0.94 -16.11 2.47
N TYR A 141 0.19 -15.53 2.02
CA TYR A 141 0.27 -14.09 1.76
C TYR A 141 -0.77 -13.64 0.73
N ARG A 142 -0.97 -14.39 -0.36
CA ARG A 142 -2.01 -14.08 -1.37
C ARG A 142 -3.40 -13.99 -0.75
N ARG A 143 -3.75 -14.92 0.16
CA ARG A 143 -5.04 -14.88 0.88
C ARG A 143 -5.15 -13.65 1.79
N LEU A 144 -4.08 -13.33 2.52
CA LEU A 144 -4.01 -12.15 3.38
C LEU A 144 -4.18 -10.88 2.56
N HIS A 145 -3.46 -10.74 1.45
CA HIS A 145 -3.52 -9.59 0.55
C HIS A 145 -4.94 -9.40 -0.03
N GLN A 146 -5.52 -10.47 -0.59
CA GLN A 146 -6.89 -10.45 -1.12
C GLN A 146 -7.92 -10.04 -0.06
N ARG A 147 -7.83 -10.62 1.14
CA ARG A 147 -8.71 -10.26 2.26
C ARG A 147 -8.58 -8.77 2.63
N ARG A 148 -7.38 -8.20 2.53
CA ARG A 148 -7.10 -6.80 2.86
C ARG A 148 -7.57 -5.82 1.78
N LEU A 149 -7.53 -6.21 0.52
CA LEU A 149 -8.11 -5.47 -0.60
C LEU A 149 -9.64 -5.44 -0.56
N GLN A 150 -10.27 -6.56 -0.18
CA GLN A 150 -11.73 -6.68 -0.12
C GLN A 150 -12.38 -6.05 1.12
N GLN A 151 -11.59 -5.47 2.04
CA GLN A 151 -12.17 -4.86 3.24
C GLN A 151 -12.96 -3.61 2.88
N PRO A 152 -14.26 -3.54 3.24
CA PRO A 152 -15.05 -2.39 2.89
C PRO A 152 -14.55 -1.16 3.63
N THR A 153 -14.54 -0.04 2.92
CA THR A 153 -14.18 1.26 3.49
C THR A 153 -15.17 1.66 4.60
N ARG A 154 -14.79 2.59 5.47
CA ARG A 154 -15.72 3.10 6.51
C ARG A 154 -17.01 3.62 5.87
N ARG A 155 -16.90 4.33 4.75
CA ARG A 155 -18.04 4.84 3.97
C ARG A 155 -18.90 3.69 3.45
N GLU A 156 -18.32 2.66 2.85
CA GLU A 156 -19.07 1.49 2.37
C GLU A 156 -19.76 0.72 3.50
N LYS A 157 -19.10 0.58 4.66
CA LYS A 157 -19.72 -0.03 5.85
C LYS A 157 -20.92 0.77 6.32
N LEU A 158 -20.80 2.10 6.36
CA LEU A 158 -21.89 3.00 6.71
C LEU A 158 -23.05 2.87 5.72
N LEU A 159 -22.78 2.89 4.41
CA LEU A 159 -23.79 2.70 3.37
C LEU A 159 -24.48 1.32 3.49
N LYS A 160 -23.72 0.24 3.70
CA LYS A 160 -24.29 -1.10 3.93
C LYS A 160 -25.17 -1.16 5.17
N ASN A 161 -24.82 -0.45 6.24
CA ASN A 161 -25.65 -0.39 7.44
C ASN A 161 -26.91 0.46 7.22
N MET A 162 -26.84 1.54 6.44
CA MET A 162 -27.99 2.36 6.08
C MET A 162 -28.97 1.64 5.14
N LEU A 163 -28.47 0.75 4.29
CA LEU A 163 -29.26 -0.09 3.37
C LEU A 163 -29.85 -1.35 4.02
N LYS A 164 -29.54 -1.63 5.29
CA LYS A 164 -30.22 -2.69 6.05
C LYS A 164 -31.54 -2.11 6.53
N ASP A 165 -32.64 -2.47 5.88
CA ASP A 165 -33.98 -2.06 6.29
C ASP A 165 -34.22 -2.35 7.79
N PRO A 166 -34.79 -1.40 8.56
CA PRO A 166 -35.07 -1.59 9.98
C PRO A 166 -36.19 -2.60 10.26
N ILE A 167 -36.85 -3.14 9.24
CA ILE A 167 -38.02 -4.04 9.39
C ILE A 167 -37.62 -5.49 9.10
N ARG A 168 -36.83 -6.06 10.01
CA ARG A 168 -36.78 -7.52 10.26
C ARG A 168 -36.46 -7.72 11.74
N SER A 169 -37.46 -7.45 12.58
CA SER A 169 -37.56 -7.90 13.97
C SER A 169 -38.89 -8.58 14.16
#